data_AF-A0A1B6HN31-F1
#
_entry.id   AF-A0A1B6HN31-F1
#
_cell.length_a   1.000
_cell.length_b   1.000
_cell.length_c   1.000
_cell.angle_alpha   90.00
_cell.angle_beta   90.00
_cell.angle_gamma   90.00
#
_symmetry.space_group_name_H-M   'P 1'
#
loop_
_entity.id
_entity.type
_entity.pdbx_description
1 polymer ?
#
loop_
_entity_poly.entity_id
_entity_poly.type
_entity_poly.pdbx_seq_one_letter_code
_entity_poly.pdbx_strand_id
1 'polypeptide(L)'
;IHANRQVQISSVELLSLVCYELTAIVRDSGRGLACYLADLLSRIKLQKITLHCVLTSIPSSRDLPRSFTHEILAFNDNTDESLASQGEAFQVQILRFLLSLIMLEHEVNQRKGESEAETKESHSGELRYVSGRALPQQPMLLAAILRALEAPGRAACAHTHWTALVTCALPYLGAALTRVVTAVVKQLCANVEQLSKAFNPSDSNVISMPADYAITQVEALTVLCHYCLLDSATPFNLPLGSTTSTPAQIFNNLIHVFMPSPLLINKDKIEPQVSARKAVLGNLPRVIAS
;
A
#
# COMPACT_ATOMS: atom_id res chain seq x y z
N ILE A 1 -25.30 13.55 -13.11
CA ILE A 1 -24.31 12.56 -12.59
C ILE A 1 -22.94 13.22 -12.42
N HIS A 2 -22.41 13.93 -13.44
CA HIS A 2 -21.13 14.67 -13.37
C HIS A 2 -20.98 15.67 -12.21
N ALA A 3 -21.98 16.53 -11.96
CA ALA A 3 -21.91 17.49 -10.84
C ALA A 3 -21.77 16.80 -9.48
N ASN A 4 -22.39 15.63 -9.30
CA ASN A 4 -22.27 14.84 -8.07
C ASN A 4 -20.85 14.25 -7.94
N ARG A 5 -20.24 13.82 -9.04
CA ARG A 5 -18.88 13.28 -9.03
C ARG A 5 -17.81 14.33 -8.73
N GLN A 6 -17.94 15.54 -9.29
CA GLN A 6 -17.02 16.64 -8.95
C GLN A 6 -17.12 17.03 -7.48
N VAL A 7 -18.34 17.13 -6.94
CA VAL A 7 -18.55 17.40 -5.51
C VAL A 7 -17.97 16.29 -4.65
N GLN A 8 -18.11 15.02 -5.04
CA GLN A 8 -17.47 13.89 -4.34
C GLN A 8 -15.94 13.99 -4.34
N ILE A 9 -15.33 14.26 -5.49
CA ILE A 9 -13.88 14.45 -5.64
C ILE A 9 -13.39 15.58 -4.71
N SER A 10 -14.02 16.76 -4.77
CA SER A 10 -13.68 17.89 -3.91
C SER A 10 -13.90 17.61 -2.42
N SER A 11 -14.94 16.85 -2.08
CA SER A 11 -15.21 16.46 -0.68
C SER A 11 -14.15 15.51 -0.13
N VAL A 12 -13.73 14.53 -0.94
CA VAL A 12 -12.66 13.58 -0.56
C VAL A 12 -11.31 14.31 -0.44
N GLU A 13 -11.04 15.26 -1.33
CA GLU A 13 -9.82 16.08 -1.26
C GLU A 13 -9.80 16.95 0.01
N LEU A 14 -10.93 17.59 0.36
CA LEU A 14 -11.06 18.33 1.61
C LEU A 14 -10.84 17.41 2.83
N LEU A 15 -11.44 16.22 2.84
CA LEU A 15 -11.26 15.24 3.92
C LEU A 15 -9.81 14.77 4.04
N SER A 16 -9.11 14.60 2.92
CA SER A 16 -7.69 14.28 2.88
C SER A 16 -6.85 15.39 3.50
N LEU A 17 -7.14 16.66 3.19
CA LEU A 17 -6.45 17.80 3.79
C LEU A 17 -6.71 17.89 5.29
N VAL A 18 -7.97 17.72 5.72
CA VAL A 18 -8.34 17.71 7.13
C VAL A 18 -7.58 16.62 7.90
N CYS A 19 -7.51 15.39 7.37
CA CYS A 19 -6.77 14.31 8.03
C CYS A 19 -5.26 14.57 8.07
N TYR A 20 -4.71 15.15 7.01
CA TYR A 20 -3.29 15.53 6.96
C TYR A 20 -2.94 16.60 8.01
N GLU A 21 -3.72 17.68 8.07
CA GLU A 21 -3.53 18.74 9.08
C GLU A 21 -3.74 18.22 10.51
N LEU A 22 -4.75 17.38 10.73
CA LEU A 22 -4.95 16.71 12.01
C LEU A 22 -3.75 15.84 12.42
N THR A 23 -3.07 15.21 11.45
CA THR A 23 -1.87 14.40 11.72
C THR A 23 -0.76 15.27 12.32
N ALA A 24 -0.54 16.46 11.75
CA ALA A 24 0.43 17.43 12.27
C ALA A 24 0.06 17.91 13.68
N ILE A 25 -1.21 18.24 13.91
CA ILE A 25 -1.71 18.69 15.22
C ILE A 25 -1.54 17.60 16.28
N VAL A 26 -1.90 16.35 15.97
CA VAL A 26 -1.77 15.21 16.90
C VAL A 26 -0.33 14.96 17.30
N ARG A 27 0.62 15.12 16.36
CA ARG A 27 2.04 14.96 16.61
C ARG A 27 2.57 15.92 17.67
N ASP A 28 2.02 17.13 17.75
CA ASP A 28 2.45 18.14 18.73
C ASP A 28 1.55 18.18 19.98
N SER A 29 0.55 17.28 20.04
CA SER A 29 -0.47 17.25 21.10
C SER A 29 -0.27 16.11 22.11
N GLY A 30 -0.95 16.22 23.25
CA GLY A 30 -0.95 15.20 24.29
C GLY A 30 -1.95 14.05 24.06
N ARG A 31 -1.83 13.00 24.86
CA ARG A 31 -2.67 11.78 24.84
C ARG A 31 -4.18 12.05 24.81
N GLY A 32 -4.64 13.12 25.46
CA GLY A 32 -6.07 13.47 25.51
C GLY A 32 -6.68 13.72 24.13
N LEU A 33 -6.00 14.48 23.26
CA LEU A 33 -6.47 14.74 21.90
C LEU A 33 -6.45 13.46 21.06
N ALA A 34 -5.39 12.65 21.19
CA ALA A 34 -5.28 11.38 20.48
C ALA A 34 -6.43 10.41 20.85
N CYS A 35 -6.74 10.26 22.14
CA CYS A 35 -7.89 9.45 22.58
C CYS A 35 -9.22 10.00 22.03
N TYR A 36 -9.42 11.32 22.08
CA TYR A 36 -10.62 11.95 21.53
C TYR A 36 -10.77 11.69 20.03
N LEU A 37 -9.70 11.84 19.25
CA LEU A 37 -9.74 11.59 17.81
C LEU A 37 -9.96 10.10 17.50
N ALA A 38 -9.34 9.18 18.24
CA ALA A 38 -9.62 7.75 18.09
C ALA A 38 -11.12 7.44 18.31
N ASP A 39 -11.72 8.00 19.36
CA ASP A 39 -13.15 7.84 19.65
C ASP A 39 -14.03 8.49 18.57
N LEU A 40 -13.67 9.68 18.10
CA LEU A 40 -14.40 10.38 17.05
C LEU A 40 -14.39 9.58 15.74
N LEU A 41 -13.21 9.16 15.28
CA LEU A 41 -13.02 8.36 14.06
C LEU A 41 -13.80 7.05 14.13
N SER A 42 -13.79 6.39 15.29
CA SER A 42 -14.57 5.17 15.55
C SER A 42 -16.07 5.41 15.47
N ARG A 43 -16.58 6.49 16.10
CA ARG A 43 -18.01 6.85 16.10
C ARG A 43 -18.53 7.16 14.70
N ILE A 44 -17.76 7.91 13.90
CA ILE A 44 -18.11 8.22 12.51
C ILE A 44 -17.84 7.05 11.56
N LYS A 45 -17.19 5.97 12.03
CA LYS A 45 -16.85 4.77 11.27
C LYS A 45 -15.98 5.08 10.04
N LEU A 46 -15.08 6.06 10.15
CA LEU A 46 -14.38 6.61 9.00
C LEU A 46 -13.60 5.53 8.25
N GLN A 47 -12.78 4.74 8.95
CA GLN A 47 -11.98 3.67 8.35
C GLN A 47 -12.84 2.67 7.58
N LYS A 48 -13.97 2.24 8.17
CA LYS A 48 -14.88 1.29 7.55
C LYS A 48 -15.48 1.86 6.26
N ILE A 49 -15.99 3.07 6.31
CA ILE A 49 -16.61 3.72 5.15
C ILE A 49 -15.58 3.90 4.04
N THR A 50 -14.38 4.41 4.37
CA THR A 50 -13.29 4.60 3.41
C THR A 50 -12.91 3.29 2.72
N LEU A 51 -12.72 2.20 3.46
CA LEU A 51 -12.37 0.91 2.86
C LEU A 51 -13.46 0.37 1.93
N HIS A 52 -14.74 0.58 2.26
CA HIS A 52 -15.83 0.23 1.34
C HIS A 52 -15.80 1.11 0.08
N CYS A 53 -15.59 2.42 0.21
CA CYS A 53 -15.46 3.32 -0.93
C CYS A 53 -14.29 2.92 -1.85
N VAL A 54 -13.16 2.55 -1.26
CA VAL A 54 -11.96 2.07 -1.96
C VAL A 54 -12.25 0.76 -2.70
N LEU A 55 -12.90 -0.22 -2.06
CA LEU A 55 -13.28 -1.46 -2.74
C LEU A 55 -14.24 -1.21 -3.92
N THR A 56 -15.20 -0.30 -3.75
CA THR A 56 -16.14 0.05 -4.83
C THR A 56 -15.51 0.85 -5.95
N SER A 57 -14.34 1.47 -5.74
CA SER A 57 -13.63 2.22 -6.78
C SER A 57 -12.75 1.32 -7.65
N ILE A 58 -12.50 0.07 -7.24
CA ILE A 58 -11.73 -0.89 -8.03
C ILE A 58 -12.62 -1.37 -9.20
N PRO A 59 -12.12 -1.31 -10.45
CA PRO A 59 -12.85 -1.86 -11.58
C PRO A 59 -13.10 -3.35 -11.36
N SER A 60 -14.36 -3.77 -11.43
CA SER A 60 -14.71 -5.19 -11.26
C SER A 60 -14.07 -6.00 -12.39
N SER A 61 -13.23 -6.97 -12.03
CA SER A 61 -12.78 -7.99 -12.97
C SER A 61 -14.01 -8.65 -13.60
N ARG A 62 -14.05 -8.67 -14.92
CA ARG A 62 -15.22 -8.90 -15.78
C ARG A 62 -15.72 -10.36 -15.80
N ASP A 63 -15.41 -11.14 -14.77
CA ASP A 63 -15.62 -12.59 -14.73
C ASP A 63 -16.84 -13.03 -13.91
N LEU A 64 -17.62 -12.11 -13.34
CA LEU A 64 -18.93 -12.46 -12.77
C LEU A 64 -19.96 -12.56 -13.92
N PRO A 65 -20.84 -13.58 -13.95
CA PRO A 65 -21.88 -13.69 -14.98
C PRO A 65 -22.62 -12.36 -15.11
N ARG A 66 -22.53 -11.77 -16.29
CA ARG A 66 -23.12 -10.45 -16.60
C ARG A 66 -24.61 -10.54 -16.34
N SER A 67 -25.07 -9.95 -15.25
CA SER A 67 -26.50 -9.71 -15.12
C SER A 67 -26.90 -8.68 -16.16
N PHE A 68 -28.15 -8.71 -16.61
CA PHE A 68 -28.70 -7.71 -17.53
C PHE A 68 -28.42 -6.26 -17.07
N THR A 69 -28.36 -6.03 -15.76
CA THR A 69 -27.98 -4.73 -15.18
C THR A 69 -26.53 -4.34 -15.49
N HIS A 70 -25.60 -5.28 -15.47
CA HIS A 70 -24.19 -5.03 -15.86
C HIS A 70 -24.04 -4.73 -17.35
N GLU A 71 -24.85 -5.34 -18.21
CA GLU A 71 -24.83 -5.02 -19.65
C GLU A 71 -25.35 -3.61 -19.93
N ILE A 72 -26.40 -3.18 -19.22
CA ILE A 72 -26.92 -1.82 -19.28
C ILE A 72 -25.88 -0.80 -18.77
N LEU A 73 -25.19 -1.08 -17.66
CA LEU A 73 -24.14 -0.21 -17.13
C LEU A 73 -22.93 -0.13 -18.07
N ALA A 74 -22.49 -1.26 -18.64
CA ALA A 74 -21.40 -1.29 -19.60
C ALA A 74 -21.76 -0.55 -20.91
N PHE A 75 -23.01 -0.67 -21.38
CA PHE A 75 -23.49 0.09 -22.53
C PHE A 75 -23.44 1.60 -22.26
N ASN A 76 -23.84 2.04 -21.07
CA ASN A 76 -23.78 3.46 -20.69
C ASN A 76 -22.35 3.98 -20.50
N ASP A 77 -21.45 3.20 -19.89
CA ASP A 77 -20.04 3.58 -19.65
C ASP A 77 -19.19 3.59 -20.93
N ASN A 78 -19.52 2.77 -21.93
CA ASN A 78 -18.81 2.73 -23.22
C ASN A 78 -19.02 3.99 -24.09
N THR A 79 -19.87 4.91 -23.65
CA THR A 79 -20.25 6.10 -24.43
C THR A 79 -19.56 7.39 -24.00
N ASP A 80 -18.89 7.42 -22.85
CA ASP A 80 -18.36 8.67 -22.26
C ASP A 80 -16.97 8.49 -21.63
N GLU A 81 -15.91 8.81 -22.39
CA GLU A 81 -14.52 8.86 -21.87
C GLU A 81 -14.39 9.79 -20.65
N SER A 82 -15.26 10.81 -20.57
CA SER A 82 -15.37 11.73 -19.44
C SER A 82 -15.76 11.03 -18.12
N LEU A 83 -16.61 10.01 -18.16
CA LEU A 83 -17.02 9.25 -16.98
C LEU A 83 -15.90 8.31 -16.50
N ALA A 84 -15.19 7.67 -17.43
CA ALA A 84 -14.04 6.83 -17.11
C ALA A 84 -12.90 7.65 -16.49
N SER A 85 -12.61 8.83 -17.05
CA SER A 85 -11.63 9.79 -16.50
C SER A 85 -12.01 10.28 -15.09
N GLN A 86 -13.29 10.58 -14.84
CA GLN A 86 -13.79 10.93 -13.51
C GLN A 86 -13.82 9.74 -12.53
N GLY A 87 -13.91 8.52 -13.06
CA GLY A 87 -13.71 7.26 -12.37
C GLY A 87 -12.32 7.18 -11.75
N GLU A 88 -11.32 7.33 -12.61
CA GLU A 88 -9.89 7.34 -12.28
C GLU A 88 -9.54 8.50 -11.32
N ALA A 89 -9.97 9.73 -11.61
CA ALA A 89 -9.68 10.90 -10.76
C ALA A 89 -10.19 10.72 -9.32
N PHE A 90 -11.40 10.18 -9.15
CA PHE A 90 -11.93 9.86 -7.82
C PHE A 90 -11.16 8.73 -7.15
N GLN A 91 -10.73 7.70 -7.90
CA GLN A 91 -9.89 6.64 -7.36
C GLN A 91 -8.57 7.21 -6.82
N VAL A 92 -7.92 8.11 -7.55
CA VAL A 92 -6.72 8.79 -7.07
C VAL A 92 -7.00 9.55 -5.77
N GLN A 93 -8.08 10.32 -5.72
CA GLN A 93 -8.40 11.09 -4.51
C GLN A 93 -8.75 10.21 -3.31
N ILE A 94 -9.49 9.10 -3.50
CA ILE A 94 -9.80 8.19 -2.38
C ILE A 94 -8.54 7.47 -1.88
N LEU A 95 -7.56 7.16 -2.74
CA LEU A 95 -6.28 6.58 -2.32
C LEU A 95 -5.42 7.59 -1.56
N ARG A 96 -5.40 8.87 -1.97
CA ARG A 96 -4.73 9.95 -1.22
C ARG A 96 -5.37 10.16 0.15
N PHE A 97 -6.69 10.15 0.20
CA PHE A 97 -7.43 10.21 1.46
C PHE A 97 -7.15 8.98 2.36
N LEU A 98 -7.10 7.78 1.77
CA LEU A 98 -6.76 6.56 2.51
C LEU A 98 -5.35 6.64 3.11
N LEU A 99 -4.37 7.15 2.37
CA LEU A 99 -3.00 7.34 2.87
C LEU A 99 -2.97 8.33 4.04
N SER A 100 -3.59 9.50 3.90
CA SER A 100 -3.65 10.50 4.99
C SER A 100 -4.36 9.95 6.24
N LEU A 101 -5.38 9.11 6.05
CA LEU A 101 -6.07 8.43 7.15
C LEU A 101 -5.18 7.38 7.84
N ILE A 102 -4.38 6.61 7.08
CA ILE A 102 -3.37 5.69 7.63
C ILE A 102 -2.34 6.45 8.48
N MET A 103 -1.84 7.58 7.97
CA MET A 103 -0.88 8.44 8.69
C MET A 103 -1.47 9.00 9.98
N LEU A 104 -2.71 9.51 9.93
CA LEU A 104 -3.41 10.03 11.09
C LEU A 104 -3.63 8.95 12.16
N GLU A 105 -4.11 7.78 11.75
CA GLU A 105 -4.35 6.67 12.68
C GLU A 105 -3.04 6.21 13.34
N HIS A 106 -1.95 6.16 12.58
CA HIS A 106 -0.64 5.83 13.11
C HIS A 106 -0.17 6.82 14.18
N GLU A 107 -0.24 8.12 13.92
CA GLU A 107 0.13 9.15 14.91
C GLU A 107 -0.78 9.10 16.14
N VAL A 108 -2.10 8.94 15.95
CA VAL A 108 -3.05 8.80 17.06
C VAL A 108 -2.70 7.60 17.95
N ASN A 109 -2.39 6.45 17.37
CA ASN A 109 -2.03 5.25 18.12
C ASN A 109 -0.69 5.41 18.85
N GLN A 110 0.32 6.02 18.20
CA GLN A 110 1.60 6.32 18.86
C GLN A 110 1.43 7.22 20.09
N ARG A 111 0.56 8.24 20.01
CA ARG A 111 0.30 9.17 21.13
C ARG A 111 -0.55 8.57 22.24
N LYS A 112 -1.40 7.60 21.91
CA LYS A 112 -2.23 6.89 22.88
C LYS A 112 -1.40 5.97 23.80
N GLY A 113 -0.23 5.52 23.31
CA GLY A 113 0.62 4.56 24.00
C GLY A 113 0.03 3.16 24.04
N GLU A 114 -0.94 2.85 23.18
CA GLU A 114 -1.47 1.50 23.04
C GLU A 114 -0.52 0.69 22.14
N SER A 115 0.16 -0.28 22.73
CA SER A 115 0.82 -1.34 21.97
C SER A 115 -0.21 -2.02 21.08
N GLU A 116 0.16 -2.24 19.81
CA GLU A 116 -0.66 -2.93 18.82
C GLU A 116 -1.11 -4.27 19.41
N ALA A 117 -2.37 -4.34 19.87
CA ALA A 117 -2.90 -5.57 20.45
C ALA A 117 -2.95 -6.63 19.35
N GLU A 118 -2.10 -7.66 19.46
CA GLU A 118 -2.10 -8.84 18.61
C GLU A 118 -3.46 -9.55 18.71
N THR A 119 -4.40 -9.12 17.87
CA THR A 119 -5.72 -9.72 17.82
C THR A 119 -5.62 -10.92 16.90
N LYS A 120 -5.70 -12.13 17.48
CA LYS A 120 -5.72 -13.44 16.81
C LYS A 120 -6.47 -13.39 15.48
N GLU A 121 -5.89 -14.02 14.46
CA GLU A 121 -6.47 -14.13 13.12
C GLU A 121 -7.86 -14.78 13.16
N SER A 122 -8.90 -13.94 13.17
CA SER A 122 -10.26 -14.39 12.88
C SER A 122 -10.42 -14.51 11.37
N HIS A 123 -10.71 -15.72 10.88
CA HIS A 123 -11.03 -16.02 9.47
C HIS A 123 -12.40 -15.44 9.04
N SER A 124 -12.65 -14.15 9.30
CA SER A 124 -13.75 -13.44 8.64
C SER A 124 -13.32 -13.12 7.20
N GLY A 125 -14.25 -13.29 6.26
CA GLY A 125 -13.99 -13.16 4.83
C GLY A 125 -13.21 -11.90 4.46
N GLU A 126 -12.31 -12.03 3.49
CA GLU A 126 -11.30 -11.03 3.12
C GLU A 126 -11.87 -9.63 2.82
N LEU A 127 -13.14 -9.53 2.43
CA LEU A 127 -13.82 -8.27 2.08
C LEU A 127 -14.63 -7.67 3.25
N ARG A 128 -14.59 -8.24 4.45
CA ARG A 128 -15.33 -7.75 5.62
C ARG A 128 -14.42 -6.92 6.53
N TYR A 129 -14.92 -5.73 6.89
CA TYR A 129 -14.28 -4.90 7.91
C TYR A 129 -14.30 -5.57 9.29
N VAL A 130 -13.15 -5.57 9.98
CA VAL A 130 -12.98 -6.14 11.32
C VAL A 130 -12.82 -5.01 12.34
N SER A 131 -13.83 -4.82 13.21
CA SER A 131 -13.77 -3.79 14.24
C SER A 131 -12.61 -4.00 15.20
N GLY A 132 -11.96 -2.91 15.64
CA GLY A 132 -10.89 -2.93 16.64
C GLY A 132 -9.49 -3.21 16.09
N ARG A 133 -9.34 -3.50 14.79
CA ARG A 133 -8.02 -3.57 14.14
C ARG A 133 -7.66 -2.24 13.49
N ALA A 134 -6.39 -1.88 13.54
CA ALA A 134 -5.85 -0.73 12.80
C ALA A 134 -6.08 -0.93 11.29
N LEU A 135 -6.24 0.18 10.58
CA LEU A 135 -6.49 0.25 9.15
C LEU A 135 -5.46 -0.56 8.33
N PRO A 136 -4.13 -0.46 8.58
CA PRO A 136 -3.14 -1.31 7.89
C PRO A 136 -3.33 -2.82 8.13
N GLN A 137 -3.88 -3.21 9.30
CA GLN A 137 -4.11 -4.60 9.68
C GLN A 137 -5.45 -5.17 9.15
N GLN A 138 -6.26 -4.36 8.49
CA GLN A 138 -7.54 -4.80 7.94
C GLN A 138 -7.32 -5.78 6.77
N PRO A 139 -7.89 -7.00 6.80
CA PRO A 139 -7.81 -7.92 5.67
C PRO A 139 -8.44 -7.31 4.40
N MET A 140 -9.47 -6.48 4.60
CA MET A 140 -10.17 -5.73 3.56
C MET A 140 -9.28 -4.75 2.81
N LEU A 141 -8.32 -4.10 3.49
CA LEU A 141 -7.34 -3.24 2.83
C LEU A 141 -6.41 -4.07 1.93
N LEU A 142 -5.87 -5.16 2.46
CA LEU A 142 -4.97 -6.01 1.69
C LEU A 142 -5.67 -6.62 0.47
N ALA A 143 -6.90 -7.10 0.64
CA ALA A 143 -7.71 -7.61 -0.45
C ALA A 143 -7.98 -6.54 -1.52
N ALA A 144 -8.25 -5.30 -1.11
CA ALA A 144 -8.42 -4.19 -2.05
C ALA A 144 -7.15 -3.93 -2.86
N ILE A 145 -5.99 -3.85 -2.19
CA ILE A 145 -4.68 -3.64 -2.85
C ILE A 145 -4.39 -4.76 -3.84
N LEU A 146 -4.55 -6.02 -3.44
CA LEU A 146 -4.26 -7.17 -4.31
C LEU A 146 -5.22 -7.22 -5.52
N ARG A 147 -6.52 -7.07 -5.31
CA ARG A 147 -7.50 -7.04 -6.41
C ARG A 147 -7.26 -5.91 -7.39
N ALA A 148 -6.80 -4.75 -6.90
CA ALA A 148 -6.46 -3.64 -7.76
C ALA A 148 -5.19 -3.89 -8.58
N LEU A 149 -4.18 -4.53 -7.98
CA LEU A 149 -2.91 -4.86 -8.65
C LEU A 149 -2.98 -6.12 -9.54
N GLU A 150 -4.02 -6.94 -9.39
CA GLU A 150 -4.31 -8.10 -10.23
C GLU A 150 -5.10 -7.72 -11.50
N ALA A 151 -5.70 -6.52 -11.54
CA ALA A 151 -6.61 -6.12 -12.61
C ALA A 151 -5.89 -6.01 -13.98
N PRO A 152 -6.28 -6.79 -15.00
CA PRO A 152 -5.56 -6.83 -16.27
C PRO A 152 -5.93 -5.68 -17.23
N GLY A 153 -5.12 -5.50 -18.28
CA GLY A 153 -5.40 -4.61 -19.40
C GLY A 153 -5.45 -3.12 -19.02
N ARG A 154 -6.43 -2.37 -19.55
CA ARG A 154 -6.56 -0.91 -19.32
C ARG A 154 -6.63 -0.55 -17.82
N ALA A 155 -7.11 -1.45 -16.96
CA ALA A 155 -7.15 -1.23 -15.51
C ALA A 155 -5.76 -1.13 -14.86
N ALA A 156 -4.71 -1.62 -15.52
CA ALA A 156 -3.34 -1.50 -15.04
C ALA A 156 -2.80 -0.07 -15.05
N CYS A 157 -3.47 0.88 -15.74
CA CYS A 157 -3.16 2.31 -15.57
C CYS A 157 -3.31 2.76 -14.11
N ALA A 158 -4.18 2.11 -13.33
CA ALA A 158 -4.38 2.42 -11.93
C ALA A 158 -3.23 1.92 -11.06
N HIS A 159 -2.44 0.90 -11.49
CA HIS A 159 -1.43 0.25 -10.66
C HIS A 159 -0.44 1.25 -10.08
N THR A 160 -0.06 2.30 -10.83
CA THR A 160 0.83 3.37 -10.35
C THR A 160 0.34 4.02 -9.05
N HIS A 161 -0.97 4.29 -8.95
CA HIS A 161 -1.57 4.91 -7.76
C HIS A 161 -1.63 3.94 -6.58
N TRP A 162 -1.88 2.65 -6.85
CA TRP A 162 -1.92 1.60 -5.83
C TRP A 162 -0.52 1.27 -5.31
N THR A 163 0.49 1.19 -6.18
CA THR A 163 1.87 1.01 -5.76
C THR A 163 2.37 2.22 -4.99
N ALA A 164 2.02 3.44 -5.41
CA ALA A 164 2.35 4.67 -4.68
C ALA A 164 1.71 4.71 -3.28
N LEU A 165 0.45 4.26 -3.14
CA LEU A 165 -0.19 4.13 -1.82
C LEU A 165 0.64 3.19 -0.92
N VAL A 166 1.00 2.00 -1.41
CA VAL A 166 1.73 1.01 -0.59
C VAL A 166 3.11 1.52 -0.21
N THR A 167 3.87 2.07 -1.16
CA THR A 167 5.23 2.56 -0.90
C THR A 167 5.24 3.73 0.07
N CYS A 168 4.32 4.70 -0.08
CA CYS A 168 4.18 5.82 0.84
C CYS A 168 3.66 5.40 2.22
N ALA A 169 2.87 4.31 2.31
CA ALA A 169 2.32 3.83 3.58
C ALA A 169 3.34 3.04 4.43
N LEU A 170 4.47 2.59 3.86
CA LEU A 170 5.45 1.71 4.51
C LEU A 170 5.85 2.11 5.95
N PRO A 171 6.15 3.39 6.26
CA PRO A 171 6.52 3.80 7.62
C PRO A 171 5.42 3.62 8.66
N TYR A 172 4.17 3.50 8.22
CA TYR A 172 2.96 3.54 9.02
C TYR A 172 2.26 2.17 9.14
N LEU A 173 2.81 1.12 8.50
CA LEU A 173 2.15 -0.20 8.46
C LEU A 173 2.24 -1.00 9.77
N GLY A 174 3.18 -0.69 10.67
CA GLY A 174 3.31 -1.39 11.96
C GLY A 174 3.43 -2.91 11.81
N ALA A 175 2.69 -3.69 12.61
CA ALA A 175 2.66 -5.15 12.51
C ALA A 175 2.08 -5.69 11.18
N ALA A 176 1.36 -4.87 10.40
CA ALA A 176 0.88 -5.30 9.09
C ALA A 176 1.98 -5.33 8.02
N LEU A 177 3.15 -4.70 8.27
CA LEU A 177 4.23 -4.52 7.31
C LEU A 177 4.62 -5.83 6.61
N THR A 178 4.92 -6.88 7.39
CA THR A 178 5.36 -8.17 6.84
C THR A 178 4.31 -8.77 5.91
N ARG A 179 3.05 -8.79 6.35
CA ARG A 179 1.94 -9.38 5.60
C ARG A 179 1.68 -8.62 4.30
N VAL A 180 1.57 -7.29 4.39
CA VAL A 180 1.28 -6.42 3.25
C VAL A 180 2.42 -6.49 2.23
N VAL A 181 3.67 -6.27 2.66
CA VAL A 181 4.81 -6.26 1.74
C VAL A 181 4.99 -7.62 1.07
N THR A 182 4.91 -8.72 1.82
CA THR A 182 5.08 -10.06 1.23
C THR A 182 4.03 -10.35 0.17
N ALA A 183 2.77 -9.99 0.42
CA ALA A 183 1.69 -10.21 -0.53
C ALA A 183 1.83 -9.30 -1.76
N VAL A 184 2.15 -8.03 -1.56
CA VAL A 184 2.32 -7.07 -2.67
C VAL A 184 3.53 -7.44 -3.52
N VAL A 185 4.69 -7.75 -2.92
CA VAL A 185 5.89 -8.19 -3.68
C VAL A 185 5.57 -9.40 -4.56
N LYS A 186 4.88 -10.41 -4.01
CA LYS A 186 4.44 -11.58 -4.79
C LYS A 186 3.56 -11.18 -5.98
N GLN A 187 2.60 -10.28 -5.77
CA GLN A 187 1.72 -9.80 -6.83
C GLN A 187 2.49 -9.02 -7.91
N LEU A 188 3.39 -8.11 -7.51
CA LEU A 188 4.22 -7.35 -8.45
C LEU A 188 5.12 -8.28 -9.27
N CYS A 189 5.69 -9.33 -8.65
CA CYS A 189 6.46 -10.34 -9.38
C CYS A 189 5.59 -11.09 -10.41
N ALA A 190 4.36 -11.49 -10.04
CA ALA A 190 3.43 -12.11 -10.98
C ALA A 190 3.07 -11.17 -12.14
N ASN A 191 2.90 -9.87 -11.86
CA ASN A 191 2.64 -8.86 -12.89
C ASN A 191 3.82 -8.70 -13.86
N VAL A 192 5.06 -8.73 -13.35
CA VAL A 192 6.27 -8.69 -14.18
C VAL A 192 6.41 -9.96 -15.04
N GLU A 193 6.05 -11.12 -14.49
CA GLU A 193 6.04 -12.38 -15.25
C GLU A 193 4.97 -12.40 -16.35
N GLN A 194 3.79 -11.81 -16.11
CA GLN A 194 2.78 -11.63 -17.13
C GLN A 194 3.25 -10.70 -18.25
N LEU A 195 3.99 -9.65 -17.88
CA LEU A 195 4.57 -8.73 -18.84
C LEU A 195 5.59 -9.43 -19.76
N SER A 196 6.46 -10.29 -19.21
CA SER A 196 7.43 -11.03 -20.03
C SER A 196 6.76 -11.95 -21.05
N LYS A 197 5.63 -12.57 -20.67
CA LYS A 197 4.80 -13.38 -21.59
C LYS A 197 4.15 -12.53 -22.68
N ALA A 198 3.69 -11.33 -22.36
CA ALA A 198 3.05 -10.42 -23.32
C ALA A 198 4.02 -9.86 -24.39
N PHE A 199 5.33 -9.87 -24.13
CA PHE A 199 6.35 -9.49 -25.11
C PHE A 199 6.73 -10.62 -26.09
N ASN A 200 6.21 -11.83 -25.92
CA ASN A 200 6.40 -12.89 -26.91
C ASN A 200 5.43 -12.70 -28.09
N PRO A 201 5.94 -12.51 -29.32
CA PRO A 201 5.13 -12.10 -30.49
C PRO A 201 4.16 -13.19 -30.99
N SER A 202 4.20 -14.39 -30.45
CA SER A 202 3.32 -15.50 -30.81
C SER A 202 1.91 -15.41 -30.20
N ASP A 203 1.72 -14.62 -29.13
CA ASP A 203 0.42 -14.39 -28.48
C ASP A 203 0.02 -12.93 -28.68
N SER A 204 -0.45 -12.60 -29.89
CA SER A 204 -0.86 -11.25 -30.29
C SER A 204 -2.21 -10.80 -29.69
N ASN A 205 -2.43 -11.03 -28.39
CA ASN A 205 -3.36 -10.21 -27.63
C ASN A 205 -2.55 -9.03 -27.11
N VAL A 206 -2.50 -7.95 -27.91
CA VAL A 206 -1.89 -6.68 -27.54
C VAL A 206 -2.57 -6.20 -26.24
N ILE A 207 -1.99 -6.57 -25.10
CA ILE A 207 -2.43 -6.09 -23.81
C ILE A 207 -2.13 -4.59 -23.83
N SER A 208 -3.18 -3.77 -23.87
CA SER A 208 -3.07 -2.31 -23.76
C SER A 208 -2.63 -1.96 -22.34
N MET A 209 -1.31 -2.08 -22.10
CA MET A 209 -0.61 -1.68 -20.89
C MET A 209 -0.07 -0.26 -21.09
N PRO A 210 0.02 0.54 -20.02
CA PRO A 210 0.76 1.79 -20.05
C PRO A 210 2.22 1.58 -20.51
N ALA A 211 2.78 2.54 -21.26
CA ALA A 211 4.15 2.44 -21.79
C ALA A 211 5.22 2.37 -20.68
N ASP A 212 4.92 2.94 -19.52
CA ASP A 212 5.76 2.98 -18.31
C ASP A 212 5.49 1.83 -17.33
N TYR A 213 4.58 0.91 -17.66
CA TYR A 213 4.11 -0.13 -16.72
C TYR A 213 5.24 -0.98 -16.12
N ALA A 214 6.20 -1.40 -16.95
CA ALA A 214 7.37 -2.16 -16.50
C ALA A 214 8.18 -1.40 -15.45
N ILE A 215 8.38 -0.09 -15.71
CA ILE A 215 9.13 0.81 -14.83
C ILE A 215 8.39 0.95 -13.50
N THR A 216 7.08 1.18 -13.53
CA THR A 216 6.24 1.28 -12.32
C THR A 216 6.33 0.04 -11.44
N GLN A 217 6.26 -1.17 -12.02
CA GLN A 217 6.34 -2.41 -11.24
C GLN A 217 7.72 -2.59 -10.60
N VAL A 218 8.80 -2.34 -11.36
CA VAL A 218 10.18 -2.49 -10.88
C VAL A 218 10.54 -1.42 -9.85
N GLU A 219 10.10 -0.18 -10.02
CA GLU A 219 10.29 0.89 -9.05
C GLU A 219 9.62 0.55 -7.72
N ALA A 220 8.36 0.10 -7.75
CA ALA A 220 7.65 -0.32 -6.55
C ALA A 220 8.35 -1.50 -5.85
N LEU A 221 8.77 -2.53 -6.60
CA LEU A 221 9.56 -3.64 -6.05
C LEU A 221 10.86 -3.15 -5.41
N THR A 222 11.54 -2.20 -6.05
CA THR A 222 12.78 -1.62 -5.56
C THR A 222 12.56 -0.90 -4.23
N VAL A 223 11.54 -0.05 -4.11
CA VAL A 223 11.22 0.66 -2.87
C VAL A 223 10.85 -0.32 -1.75
N LEU A 224 10.00 -1.31 -2.03
CA LEU A 224 9.60 -2.34 -1.05
C LEU A 224 10.79 -3.16 -0.55
N CYS A 225 11.65 -3.60 -1.46
CA CYS A 225 12.86 -4.34 -1.13
C CYS A 225 13.86 -3.46 -0.38
N HIS A 226 14.06 -2.21 -0.80
CA HIS A 226 14.97 -1.28 -0.12
C HIS A 226 14.55 -1.05 1.34
N TYR A 227 13.26 -0.73 1.56
CA TYR A 227 12.73 -0.50 2.90
C TYR A 227 12.86 -1.73 3.82
N CYS A 228 12.65 -2.94 3.28
CA CYS A 228 12.72 -4.15 4.10
C CYS A 228 14.14 -4.70 4.27
N LEU A 229 14.98 -4.62 3.23
CA LEU A 229 16.29 -5.29 3.18
C LEU A 229 17.44 -4.37 3.62
N LEU A 230 17.39 -3.08 3.29
CA LEU A 230 18.51 -2.16 3.46
C LEU A 230 18.37 -1.28 4.71
N ASP A 231 17.15 -0.84 5.05
CA ASP A 231 16.91 0.03 6.22
C ASP A 231 17.00 -0.71 7.58
N SER A 232 17.23 -2.03 7.56
CA SER A 232 17.47 -2.88 8.75
C SER A 232 18.95 -3.02 9.12
N ALA A 233 19.86 -2.34 8.41
CA ALA A 233 21.26 -2.26 8.81
C ALA A 233 21.37 -1.40 10.07
N THR A 234 21.25 -2.04 11.24
CA THR A 234 21.59 -1.45 12.54
C THR A 234 22.89 -0.66 12.43
N PRO A 235 23.01 0.58 12.96
CA PRO A 235 24.31 1.16 13.21
C PRO A 235 25.04 0.24 14.19
N PHE A 236 26.04 -0.49 13.69
CA PHE A 236 26.87 -1.37 14.51
C PHE A 236 27.80 -0.51 15.37
N ASN A 237 27.25 0.16 16.39
CA ASN A 237 28.04 0.66 17.51
C ASN A 237 28.24 -0.51 18.48
N LEU A 238 29.10 -1.45 18.09
CA LEU A 238 29.77 -2.32 19.04
C LEU A 238 31.09 -1.63 19.42
N PRO A 239 31.42 -1.47 20.71
CA PRO A 239 32.67 -0.85 21.11
C PRO A 239 33.85 -1.61 20.51
N LEU A 240 34.73 -0.85 19.88
CA LEU A 240 35.98 -1.24 19.23
C LEU A 240 36.78 -2.22 20.11
N GLY A 241 36.79 -3.51 19.76
CA GLY A 241 37.46 -4.53 20.59
C GLY A 241 37.66 -5.92 19.99
N SER A 242 37.52 -6.14 18.67
CA SER A 242 37.87 -7.45 18.09
C SER A 242 38.54 -7.32 16.71
N THR A 243 39.82 -7.64 16.66
CA THR A 243 40.65 -7.73 15.45
C THR A 243 40.36 -9.00 14.67
N THR A 244 39.22 -9.06 13.97
CA THR A 244 38.98 -10.06 12.93
C THR A 244 38.11 -9.45 11.83
N SER A 245 38.73 -8.93 10.77
CA SER A 245 38.03 -8.41 9.60
C SER A 245 37.53 -9.56 8.73
N THR A 246 36.23 -9.83 8.76
CA THR A 246 35.61 -10.78 7.83
C THR A 246 35.30 -10.10 6.49
N PRO A 247 35.33 -10.82 5.34
CA PRO A 247 34.99 -10.25 4.02
C PRO A 247 33.62 -9.56 3.98
N ALA A 248 32.68 -10.02 4.81
CA ALA A 248 31.35 -9.43 4.98
C ALA A 248 31.39 -7.99 5.56
N GLN A 249 32.39 -7.66 6.38
CA GLN A 249 32.56 -6.29 6.91
C GLN A 249 33.15 -5.34 5.87
N ILE A 250 34.06 -5.83 5.02
CA ILE A 250 34.66 -5.04 3.94
C ILE A 250 33.59 -4.68 2.89
N PHE A 251 32.76 -5.66 2.51
CA PHE A 251 31.64 -5.42 1.58
C PHE A 251 30.61 -4.43 2.17
N ASN A 252 30.28 -4.53 3.46
CA ASN A 252 29.39 -3.57 4.14
C ASN A 252 29.97 -2.15 4.21
N ASN A 253 31.27 -2.01 4.48
CA ASN A 253 31.92 -0.70 4.51
C ASN A 253 31.95 -0.03 3.12
N LEU A 254 32.06 -0.82 2.05
CA LEU A 254 32.03 -0.30 0.68
C LEU A 254 30.63 0.18 0.27
N ILE A 255 29.56 -0.45 0.74
CA ILE A 255 28.17 -0.02 0.47
C ILE A 255 27.89 1.38 1.06
N HIS A 256 28.44 1.70 2.23
CA HIS A 256 28.26 3.00 2.90
C HIS A 256 28.98 4.17 2.20
N VAL A 257 30.01 3.90 1.39
CA VAL A 257 30.73 4.94 0.63
C VAL A 257 29.93 5.43 -0.59
N PHE A 258 29.06 4.57 -1.14
CA PHE A 258 28.28 4.88 -2.34
C PHE A 258 26.86 5.41 -2.07
N MET A 259 26.41 5.47 -0.81
CA MET A 259 25.02 5.83 -0.46
C MET A 259 25.00 6.77 0.76
N PRO A 260 24.69 8.07 0.59
CA PRO A 260 24.48 8.96 1.73
C PRO A 260 23.15 8.60 2.41
N SER A 261 23.21 8.21 3.68
CA SER A 261 22.03 7.85 4.49
C SER A 261 21.16 9.08 4.78
N PRO A 262 19.82 9.01 4.66
CA PRO A 262 18.94 9.91 5.38
C PRO A 262 18.39 9.25 6.66
N LEU A 263 18.62 9.95 7.77
CA LEU A 263 17.80 10.04 8.99
C LEU A 263 17.55 8.79 9.85
N LEU A 264 18.02 8.94 11.10
CA LEU A 264 17.83 8.12 12.30
C LEU A 264 16.42 7.52 12.45
N ILE A 265 16.34 6.18 12.60
CA ILE A 265 15.11 5.47 12.93
C ILE A 265 15.24 4.65 14.23
N ASN A 266 14.16 4.74 15.02
CA ASN A 266 13.92 4.24 16.38
C ASN A 266 13.99 2.70 16.52
N LYS A 267 14.46 2.22 17.69
CA LYS A 267 14.77 0.82 18.01
C LYS A 267 13.56 -0.16 17.95
N ASP A 268 12.33 0.36 18.02
CA ASP A 268 11.10 -0.45 18.00
C ASP A 268 10.64 -0.86 16.58
N LYS A 269 11.25 -0.33 15.50
CA LYS A 269 10.89 -0.68 14.11
C LYS A 269 11.60 -1.94 13.57
N ILE A 270 12.52 -2.52 14.33
CA ILE A 270 13.46 -3.54 13.85
C ILE A 270 12.79 -4.90 13.66
N GLU A 271 11.84 -5.28 14.52
CA GLU A 271 11.20 -6.61 14.48
C GLU A 271 10.29 -6.86 13.25
N PRO A 272 9.33 -5.98 12.90
CA PRO A 272 8.49 -6.19 11.73
C PRO A 272 9.28 -6.07 10.42
N GLN A 273 10.33 -5.24 10.37
CA GLN A 273 11.22 -5.15 9.21
C GLN A 273 12.06 -6.42 9.01
N VAL A 274 12.58 -7.03 10.08
CA VAL A 274 13.34 -8.29 10.01
C VAL A 274 12.47 -9.46 9.54
N SER A 275 11.21 -9.53 9.98
CA SER A 275 10.26 -10.56 9.51
C SER A 275 9.90 -10.37 8.03
N ALA A 276 9.63 -9.12 7.61
CA ALA A 276 9.41 -8.77 6.21
C ALA A 276 10.61 -9.14 5.34
N ARG A 277 11.83 -8.83 5.79
CA ARG A 277 13.09 -9.19 5.12
C ARG A 277 13.20 -10.69 4.86
N LYS A 278 12.99 -11.53 5.88
CA LYS A 278 13.04 -13.00 5.72
C LYS A 278 12.02 -13.48 4.71
N ALA A 279 10.80 -12.95 4.74
CA ALA A 279 9.74 -13.31 3.81
C ALA A 279 10.06 -12.87 2.37
N VAL A 280 10.54 -11.64 2.16
CA VAL A 280 10.95 -11.14 0.84
C VAL A 280 12.12 -11.96 0.28
N LEU A 281 13.16 -12.21 1.07
CA LEU A 281 14.31 -13.04 0.68
C LEU A 281 13.91 -14.49 0.36
N GLY A 282 12.89 -15.04 1.02
CA GLY A 282 12.36 -16.36 0.70
C GLY A 282 11.64 -16.43 -0.66
N ASN A 283 11.10 -15.32 -1.15
CA ASN A 283 10.40 -15.27 -2.44
C ASN A 283 11.31 -14.87 -3.61
N LEU A 284 12.41 -14.14 -3.35
CA LEU A 284 13.39 -13.69 -4.36
C LEU A 284 13.99 -14.80 -5.25
N PRO A 285 14.34 -16.00 -4.74
CA PRO A 285 14.89 -17.07 -5.58
C PRO A 285 13.94 -17.54 -6.69
N ARG A 286 12.62 -17.42 -6.49
CA ARG A 286 11.63 -17.73 -7.52
C ARG A 286 11.54 -16.67 -8.62
N VAL A 287 11.96 -15.44 -8.33
CA VAL A 287 11.95 -14.30 -9.26
C VAL A 287 13.20 -14.27 -10.13
N ILE A 288 14.33 -14.77 -9.62
CA ILE A 288 15.61 -14.83 -10.35
C ILE A 288 15.69 -16.09 -11.24
N ALA A 289 14.96 -17.15 -10.91
CA ALA A 289 14.97 -18.42 -11.63
C ALA A 289 13.91 -18.54 -12.75
N SER A 290 13.08 -17.51 -12.94
CA SER A 290 12.06 -17.37 -13.99
C SER A 290 12.49 -16.36 -15.03
#